data_AF-A0A7S2G7M7-F1
#
_entry.id   AF-A0A7S2G7M7-F1
#
_cell.length_a   1.000
_cell.length_b   1.000
_cell.length_c   1.000
_cell.angle_alpha   90.00
_cell.angle_beta   90.00
_cell.angle_gamma   90.00
#
_symmetry.space_group_name_H-M   'P 1'
#
loop_
_entity.id
_entity.type
_entity.pdbx_description
1 polymer ?
#
loop_
_entity_poly.entity_id
_entity_poly.type
_entity_poly.pdbx_seq_one_letter_code
_entity_poly.pdbx_strand_id
1 'polypeptide(L)'
;VQRLREADGVIVDFEGKRSQMHATLVEHKREELIENKTKSQSLTAQLDAINLECDGLIRRKNGLLKEVAGMEDGVKGVEQQMRVHSQQSAISEGRVNVAHARKKKRLDEEYENLLQIMHKKRDDISVLDKKIAACAERRQDKEDALKDLERQIVEVLVDQQKKLLAILTDAGRSAVMYRDSQK
;
A
#
# COMPACT_ATOMS: atom_id res chain seq x y z
N VAL A 1 19.32 -23.00 -63.06
CA VAL A 1 20.45 -22.87 -62.10
C VAL A 1 20.50 -21.49 -61.46
N GLN A 2 20.51 -20.40 -62.24
CA GLN A 2 20.57 -19.03 -61.68
C GLN A 2 19.36 -18.63 -60.83
N ARG A 3 18.12 -18.88 -61.31
CA ARG A 3 16.89 -18.67 -60.53
C ARG A 3 16.77 -19.49 -59.25
N LEU A 4 17.37 -20.69 -59.21
CA LEU A 4 17.42 -21.52 -58.00
C LEU A 4 18.40 -20.92 -56.98
N ARG A 5 19.56 -20.40 -57.44
CA ARG A 5 20.51 -19.69 -56.59
C ARG A 5 19.95 -18.38 -56.03
N GLU A 6 19.14 -17.67 -56.82
CA GLU A 6 18.43 -16.45 -56.38
C GLU A 6 17.35 -16.77 -55.33
N ALA A 7 16.57 -17.84 -55.53
CA ALA A 7 15.59 -18.29 -54.54
C ALA A 7 16.24 -18.78 -53.23
N ASP A 8 17.34 -19.54 -53.33
CA ASP A 8 18.12 -19.98 -52.16
C ASP A 8 18.67 -18.78 -51.37
N GLY A 9 19.19 -17.75 -52.06
CA GLY A 9 19.67 -16.53 -51.42
C GLY A 9 18.58 -15.78 -50.64
N VAL A 10 17.36 -15.74 -51.19
CA VAL A 10 16.20 -15.10 -50.54
C VAL A 10 15.71 -15.89 -49.34
N ILE A 11 15.69 -17.23 -49.41
CA ILE A 11 15.35 -18.08 -48.28
C ILE A 11 16.34 -17.86 -47.13
N VAL A 12 17.64 -17.81 -47.42
CA VAL A 12 18.68 -17.55 -46.41
C VAL A 12 18.51 -16.16 -45.78
N ASP A 13 18.17 -15.12 -46.55
CA ASP A 13 17.89 -13.78 -46.01
C ASP A 13 16.66 -13.78 -45.07
N PHE A 14 15.57 -14.44 -45.47
CA PHE A 14 14.37 -14.56 -44.63
C PHE A 14 14.63 -15.37 -43.36
N GLU A 15 15.41 -16.44 -43.41
CA GLU A 15 15.80 -17.20 -42.23
C GLU A 15 16.69 -16.38 -41.28
N GLY A 16 17.60 -15.58 -41.83
CA GLY A 16 18.39 -14.62 -41.08
C GLY A 16 17.51 -13.60 -40.34
N LYS A 17 16.53 -13.02 -41.03
CA LYS A 17 15.57 -12.06 -40.45
C LYS A 17 14.67 -12.70 -39.39
N ARG A 18 14.21 -13.93 -39.62
CA ARG A 18 13.45 -14.72 -38.64
C ARG A 18 14.29 -14.95 -37.37
N SER A 19 15.56 -15.29 -37.53
CA SER A 19 16.48 -15.48 -36.41
C SER A 19 16.72 -14.18 -35.63
N GLN A 20 16.91 -13.04 -36.33
CA GLN A 20 17.04 -11.72 -35.72
C GLN A 20 15.77 -11.29 -34.96
N MET A 21 14.58 -11.56 -35.50
CA MET A 21 13.32 -11.34 -34.80
C MET A 21 13.24 -12.17 -33.53
N HIS A 22 13.60 -13.46 -33.61
CA HIS A 22 13.57 -14.36 -32.45
C HIS A 22 14.53 -13.89 -31.35
N ALA A 23 15.77 -13.52 -31.72
CA ALA A 23 16.75 -12.96 -30.78
C ALA A 23 16.24 -11.66 -30.14
N THR A 24 15.59 -10.79 -30.92
CA THR A 24 15.00 -9.55 -30.39
C THR A 24 13.84 -9.84 -29.43
N LEU A 25 13.01 -10.86 -29.68
CA LEU A 25 11.90 -11.24 -28.81
C LEU A 25 12.35 -11.87 -27.49
N VAL A 26 13.40 -12.69 -27.53
CA VAL A 26 13.78 -13.52 -26.37
C VAL A 26 14.92 -12.89 -25.58
N GLU A 27 15.90 -12.28 -26.24
CA GLU A 27 17.15 -11.86 -25.60
C GLU A 27 17.28 -10.35 -25.40
N HIS A 28 16.45 -9.53 -26.07
CA HIS A 28 16.56 -8.09 -25.92
C HIS A 28 16.31 -7.64 -24.47
N LYS A 29 17.37 -7.19 -23.80
CA LYS A 29 17.34 -6.72 -22.41
C LYS A 29 16.68 -7.72 -21.45
N ARG A 30 16.83 -9.01 -21.74
CA ARG A 30 16.24 -10.10 -20.95
C ARG A 30 16.64 -10.03 -19.47
N GLU A 31 17.91 -9.75 -19.19
CA GLU A 31 18.43 -9.62 -17.82
C GLU A 31 17.74 -8.47 -17.06
N GLU A 32 17.60 -7.30 -17.69
CA GLU A 32 16.92 -6.13 -17.14
C GLU A 32 15.43 -6.43 -16.87
N LEU A 33 14.75 -7.14 -17.76
CA LEU A 33 13.36 -7.57 -17.57
C LEU A 33 13.21 -8.57 -16.42
N ILE A 34 14.14 -9.52 -16.28
CA ILE A 34 14.15 -10.47 -15.16
C ILE A 34 14.39 -9.72 -13.84
N GLU A 35 15.37 -8.82 -13.80
CA GLU A 35 15.67 -8.01 -12.63
C GLU A 35 14.46 -7.15 -12.22
N ASN A 36 13.83 -6.48 -13.19
CA ASN A 36 12.64 -5.67 -12.94
C ASN A 36 11.46 -6.51 -12.47
N LYS A 37 11.26 -7.72 -13.00
CA LYS A 37 10.26 -8.66 -12.50
C LYS A 37 10.50 -9.04 -11.05
N THR A 38 11.73 -9.38 -10.68
CA THR A 38 12.08 -9.73 -9.30
C THR A 38 11.90 -8.54 -8.35
N LYS A 39 12.31 -7.34 -8.76
CA LYS A 39 12.08 -6.10 -8.00
C LYS A 39 10.59 -5.82 -7.81
N SER A 40 9.80 -5.96 -8.87
CA SER A 40 8.34 -5.75 -8.83
C SER A 40 7.69 -6.71 -7.83
N GLN A 41 8.00 -8.00 -7.90
CA GLN A 41 7.49 -8.99 -6.94
C GLN A 41 7.87 -8.65 -5.49
N SER A 42 9.11 -8.22 -5.26
CA SER A 42 9.56 -7.81 -3.92
C SER A 42 8.82 -6.58 -3.42
N LEU A 43 8.64 -5.56 -4.27
CA LEU A 43 7.93 -4.32 -3.93
C LEU A 43 6.44 -4.58 -3.67
N THR A 44 5.78 -5.42 -4.47
CA THR A 44 4.39 -5.83 -4.26
C THR A 44 4.24 -6.54 -2.90
N ALA A 45 5.12 -7.49 -2.58
CA ALA A 45 5.08 -8.18 -1.30
C ALA A 45 5.30 -7.23 -0.10
N GLN A 46 6.20 -6.24 -0.25
CA GLN A 46 6.41 -5.20 0.76
C GLN A 46 5.17 -4.31 0.91
N LEU A 47 4.53 -3.93 -0.19
CA LEU A 47 3.31 -3.12 -0.19
C LEU A 47 2.15 -3.84 0.48
N ASP A 48 1.97 -5.13 0.22
CA ASP A 48 0.96 -5.97 0.89
C ASP A 48 1.20 -6.04 2.40
N ALA A 49 2.46 -6.20 2.82
CA ALA A 49 2.82 -6.19 4.23
C ALA A 49 2.54 -4.83 4.90
N ILE A 50 2.85 -3.72 4.22
CA ILE A 50 2.55 -2.37 4.70
C ILE A 50 1.04 -2.15 4.81
N ASN A 51 0.26 -2.60 3.83
CA ASN A 51 -1.20 -2.49 3.88
C ASN A 51 -1.78 -3.25 5.08
N LEU A 52 -1.31 -4.47 5.32
CA LEU A 52 -1.74 -5.26 6.48
C LEU A 52 -1.38 -4.57 7.81
N GLU A 53 -0.19 -3.96 7.88
CA GLU A 53 0.26 -3.18 9.05
C GLU A 53 -0.65 -1.95 9.27
N CYS A 54 -0.88 -1.15 8.22
CA CYS A 54 -1.74 0.03 8.27
C CYS A 54 -3.17 -0.34 8.72
N ASP A 55 -3.76 -1.41 8.17
CA ASP A 55 -5.07 -1.91 8.56
C ASP A 55 -5.10 -2.38 10.02
N GLY A 56 -4.01 -3.00 10.49
CA GLY A 56 -3.83 -3.37 11.89
C GLY A 56 -3.83 -2.17 12.82
N LEU A 57 -3.09 -1.11 12.46
CA LEU A 57 -3.03 0.14 13.22
C LEU A 57 -4.38 0.86 13.27
N ILE A 58 -5.08 0.95 12.13
CA ILE A 58 -6.43 1.55 12.04
C ILE A 58 -7.42 0.78 12.90
N ARG A 59 -7.41 -0.55 12.84
CA ARG A 59 -8.27 -1.40 13.69
C ARG A 59 -8.00 -1.16 15.17
N ARG A 60 -6.73 -1.08 15.57
CA ARG A 60 -6.35 -0.79 16.96
C ARG A 60 -6.81 0.60 17.41
N LYS A 61 -6.63 1.63 16.57
CA LYS A 61 -7.12 2.99 16.84
C LYS A 61 -8.64 2.99 17.05
N ASN A 62 -9.38 2.34 16.14
CA ASN A 62 -10.84 2.25 16.23
C ASN A 62 -11.30 1.50 17.49
N GLY A 63 -10.54 0.49 17.95
CA GLY A 63 -10.77 -0.16 19.24
C GLY A 63 -10.64 0.82 20.41
N LEU A 64 -9.53 1.56 20.49
CA LEU A 64 -9.32 2.55 21.54
C LEU A 64 -10.35 3.68 21.53
N LEU A 65 -10.78 4.15 20.35
CA LEU A 65 -11.84 5.16 20.23
C LEU A 65 -13.17 4.67 20.82
N LYS A 66 -13.53 3.40 20.60
CA LYS A 66 -14.72 2.80 21.21
C LYS A 66 -14.60 2.70 22.73
N GLU A 67 -13.42 2.32 23.22
CA GLU A 67 -13.16 2.26 24.66
C GLU A 67 -13.24 3.64 25.31
N VAL A 68 -12.69 4.67 24.67
CA VAL A 68 -12.78 6.06 25.13
C VAL A 68 -14.24 6.52 25.17
N ALA A 69 -15.03 6.25 24.11
CA ALA A 69 -16.45 6.59 24.10
C ALA A 69 -17.23 5.91 25.26
N GLY A 70 -16.95 4.63 25.53
CA GLY A 70 -17.54 3.93 26.68
C GLY A 70 -17.12 4.53 28.02
N MET A 71 -15.87 4.99 28.15
CA MET A 71 -15.40 5.69 29.34
C MET A 71 -16.07 7.05 29.50
N GLU A 72 -16.30 7.80 28.42
CA GLU A 72 -17.01 9.08 28.46
C GLU A 72 -18.44 8.92 28.99
N ASP A 73 -19.13 7.83 28.61
CA ASP A 73 -20.44 7.52 29.16
C ASP A 73 -20.36 7.10 30.63
N GLY A 74 -19.32 6.36 31.03
CA GLY A 74 -19.02 6.06 32.43
C GLY A 74 -18.80 7.32 33.27
N VAL A 75 -18.02 8.28 32.77
CA VAL A 75 -17.76 9.59 33.39
C VAL A 75 -19.07 10.34 33.61
N LYS A 76 -19.92 10.47 32.59
CA LYS A 76 -21.26 11.09 32.73
C LYS A 76 -22.11 10.39 33.80
N GLY A 77 -22.03 9.07 33.88
CA GLY A 77 -22.72 8.27 34.89
C GLY A 77 -22.26 8.61 36.31
N VAL A 78 -20.94 8.70 36.53
CA VAL A 78 -20.37 9.09 37.82
C VAL A 78 -20.70 10.54 38.16
N GLU A 79 -20.62 11.47 37.20
CA GLU A 79 -21.01 12.88 37.39
C GLU A 79 -22.48 13.01 37.84
N GLN A 80 -23.37 12.24 37.22
CA GLN A 80 -24.77 12.23 37.61
C GLN A 80 -24.96 11.67 39.03
N GLN A 81 -24.23 10.61 39.39
CA GLN A 81 -24.25 10.08 40.76
C GLN A 81 -23.71 11.09 41.78
N MET A 82 -22.62 11.79 41.47
CA MET A 82 -22.06 12.86 42.29
C MET A 82 -23.05 14.01 42.47
N ARG A 83 -23.71 14.44 41.38
CA ARG A 83 -24.75 15.48 41.43
C ARG A 83 -25.89 15.09 42.35
N VAL A 84 -26.44 13.88 42.20
CA VAL A 84 -27.51 13.39 43.09
C VAL A 84 -27.01 13.27 44.53
N HIS A 85 -25.80 12.76 44.76
CA HIS A 85 -25.21 12.62 46.10
C HIS A 85 -24.97 13.98 46.79
N SER A 86 -24.62 15.01 46.02
CA SER A 86 -24.42 16.38 46.50
C SER A 86 -25.70 17.07 46.96
N GLN A 87 -26.85 16.67 46.43
CA GLN A 87 -28.17 17.17 46.85
C GLN A 87 -28.66 16.54 48.16
N GLN A 88 -28.01 15.48 48.63
CA GLN A 88 -28.30 14.84 49.91
C GLN A 88 -27.53 15.55 51.03
N SER A 89 -28.21 15.83 52.15
CA SER A 89 -27.58 16.50 53.29
C SER A 89 -26.47 15.63 53.90
N ALA A 90 -25.26 16.19 53.98
CA ALA A 90 -24.12 15.57 54.67
C ALA A 90 -24.24 15.64 56.21
N ILE A 91 -25.21 16.42 56.71
CA ILE A 91 -25.47 16.64 58.13
C ILE A 91 -26.90 16.17 58.43
N SER A 92 -27.01 15.25 59.39
CA SER A 92 -28.28 14.80 59.96
C SER A 92 -28.22 15.04 61.46
N GLU A 93 -29.19 15.75 62.02
CA GLU A 93 -29.30 16.01 63.47
C GLU A 93 -28.03 16.61 64.10
N GLY A 94 -27.32 17.48 63.38
CA GLY A 94 -26.09 18.12 63.85
C GLY A 94 -24.84 17.21 63.86
N ARG A 95 -24.94 15.98 63.36
CA ARG A 95 -23.82 15.05 63.21
C ARG A 95 -23.47 14.85 61.74
N VAL A 96 -22.17 14.73 61.46
CA VAL A 96 -21.66 14.42 60.11
C VAL A 96 -21.96 12.97 59.77
N ASN A 97 -22.58 12.74 58.61
CA ASN A 97 -22.83 11.41 58.10
C ASN A 97 -21.54 10.82 57.48
N VAL A 98 -20.84 9.96 58.23
CA VAL A 98 -19.59 9.31 57.79
C VAL A 98 -19.80 8.46 56.54
N ALA A 99 -20.97 7.83 56.37
CA ALA A 99 -21.26 7.05 55.16
C ALA A 99 -21.40 7.97 53.93
N HIS A 100 -21.97 9.16 54.09
CA HIS A 100 -22.05 10.17 53.03
C HIS A 100 -20.65 10.63 52.60
N ALA A 101 -19.77 10.94 53.56
CA ALA A 101 -18.39 11.33 53.29
C ALA A 101 -17.60 10.22 52.58
N ARG A 102 -17.73 8.96 53.01
CA ARG A 102 -17.09 7.80 52.36
C ARG A 102 -17.57 7.61 50.92
N LYS A 103 -18.88 7.72 50.68
CA LYS A 103 -19.45 7.59 49.33
C LYS A 103 -19.00 8.72 48.42
N LYS A 104 -18.93 9.96 48.92
CA LYS A 104 -18.39 11.10 48.18
C LYS A 104 -16.94 10.84 47.75
N LYS A 105 -16.07 10.48 48.69
CA LYS A 105 -14.66 10.15 48.41
C LYS A 105 -14.52 9.05 47.36
N ARG A 106 -15.32 7.98 47.46
CA ARG A 106 -15.31 6.89 46.47
C ARG A 106 -15.69 7.37 45.06
N LEU A 107 -16.72 8.22 44.95
CA LEU A 107 -17.16 8.77 43.66
C LEU A 107 -16.11 9.71 43.07
N ASP A 108 -15.48 10.55 43.91
CA ASP A 108 -14.39 11.44 43.48
C ASP A 108 -13.20 10.61 42.95
N GLU A 109 -12.78 9.56 43.67
CA GLU A 109 -11.72 8.65 43.23
C GLU A 109 -12.08 7.91 41.94
N GLU A 110 -13.32 7.43 41.81
CA GLU A 110 -13.80 6.75 40.59
C GLU A 110 -13.78 7.69 39.38
N TYR A 111 -14.21 8.94 39.56
CA TYR A 111 -14.20 9.98 38.53
C TYR A 111 -12.78 10.31 38.07
N GLU A 112 -11.86 10.59 39.01
CA GLU A 112 -10.46 10.91 38.70
C GLU A 112 -9.75 9.75 37.99
N ASN A 113 -9.99 8.51 38.44
CA ASN A 113 -9.42 7.31 37.81
C ASN A 113 -9.90 7.15 36.36
N LEU A 114 -11.20 7.33 36.10
CA LEU A 114 -11.74 7.25 34.74
C LEU A 114 -11.14 8.32 33.83
N LEU A 115 -11.03 9.56 34.31
CA LEU A 115 -10.40 10.64 33.56
C LEU A 115 -8.93 10.32 33.24
N GLN A 116 -8.17 9.84 34.22
CA GLN A 116 -6.76 9.51 34.02
C GLN A 116 -6.57 8.40 32.98
N ILE A 117 -7.36 7.33 33.05
CA ILE A 117 -7.30 6.23 32.07
C ILE A 117 -7.69 6.72 30.68
N MET A 118 -8.74 7.55 30.58
CA MET A 118 -9.20 8.12 29.31
C MET A 118 -8.13 9.02 28.68
N HIS A 119 -7.46 9.88 29.47
CA HIS A 119 -6.34 10.70 29.00
C HIS A 119 -5.22 9.83 28.43
N LYS A 120 -4.81 8.78 29.15
CA LYS A 120 -3.79 7.85 28.67
C LYS A 120 -4.18 7.18 27.34
N LYS A 121 -5.44 6.79 27.19
CA LYS A 121 -5.93 6.21 25.92
C LYS A 121 -5.95 7.22 24.78
N ARG A 122 -6.25 8.50 25.04
CA ARG A 122 -6.16 9.57 24.05
C ARG A 122 -4.72 9.82 23.61
N ASP A 123 -3.77 9.74 24.53
CA ASP A 123 -2.33 9.79 24.20
C ASP A 123 -1.92 8.60 23.31
N ASP A 124 -2.36 7.39 23.65
CA ASP A 124 -2.13 6.18 22.84
C ASP A 124 -2.72 6.33 21.43
N ILE A 125 -3.92 6.92 21.29
CA ILE A 125 -4.53 7.24 19.99
C ILE A 125 -3.65 8.22 19.20
N SER A 126 -3.15 9.28 19.83
CA SER A 126 -2.24 10.24 19.17
C SER A 126 -0.96 9.56 18.67
N VAL A 127 -0.41 8.62 19.44
CA VAL A 127 0.73 7.82 19.01
C VAL A 127 0.37 6.92 17.82
N LEU A 128 -0.80 6.29 17.83
CA LEU A 128 -1.27 5.49 16.69
C LEU A 128 -1.49 6.34 15.45
N ASP A 129 -1.99 7.56 15.57
CA ASP A 129 -2.16 8.48 14.44
C ASP A 129 -0.84 8.81 13.76
N LYS A 130 0.21 9.08 14.54
CA LYS A 130 1.56 9.29 14.00
C LYS A 130 2.07 8.04 13.28
N LYS A 131 1.82 6.85 13.82
CA LYS A 131 2.20 5.58 13.18
C LYS A 131 1.43 5.31 11.89
N ILE A 132 0.14 5.63 11.86
CA ILE A 132 -0.70 5.51 10.66
C ILE A 132 -0.20 6.46 9.57
N ALA A 133 0.12 7.71 9.92
CA ALA A 133 0.70 8.67 8.99
C ALA A 133 2.04 8.17 8.40
N ALA A 134 2.96 7.70 9.25
CA ALA A 134 4.22 7.12 8.80
C ALA A 134 4.04 5.83 7.98
N CYS A 135 3.01 5.03 8.25
CA CYS A 135 2.65 3.87 7.43
C CYS A 135 2.15 4.29 6.04
N ALA A 136 1.34 5.35 5.97
CA ALA A 136 0.84 5.90 4.72
C ALA A 136 1.97 6.49 3.85
N GLU A 137 2.94 7.20 4.46
CA GLU A 137 4.13 7.69 3.77
C GLU A 137 4.95 6.53 3.17
N ARG A 138 5.25 5.50 3.99
CA ARG A 138 5.95 4.30 3.48
C ARG A 138 5.20 3.60 2.35
N ARG A 139 3.87 3.54 2.41
CA ARG A 139 3.05 2.97 1.33
C ARG A 139 3.22 3.78 0.05
N GLN A 140 3.11 5.11 0.15
CA GLN A 140 3.28 6.01 -0.98
C GLN A 140 4.65 5.85 -1.64
N ASP A 141 5.73 5.80 -0.84
CA ASP A 141 7.09 5.59 -1.36
C ASP A 141 7.23 4.29 -2.17
N LYS A 142 6.56 3.21 -1.72
CA LYS A 142 6.59 1.92 -2.41
C LYS A 142 5.72 1.90 -3.67
N GLU A 143 4.57 2.58 -3.64
CA GLU A 143 3.72 2.78 -4.82
C GLU A 143 4.46 3.57 -5.90
N ASP A 144 5.19 4.63 -5.52
CA ASP A 144 5.94 5.43 -6.47
C ASP A 144 7.15 4.67 -7.03
N ALA A 145 7.84 3.88 -6.21
CA ALA A 145 8.88 2.96 -6.68
C ALA A 145 8.35 1.91 -7.68
N LEU A 146 7.13 1.41 -7.48
CA LEU A 146 6.46 0.50 -8.43
C LEU A 146 6.16 1.21 -9.76
N LYS A 147 5.62 2.43 -9.72
CA LYS A 147 5.34 3.21 -10.94
C LYS A 147 6.61 3.49 -11.76
N ASP A 148 7.71 3.84 -11.08
CA ASP A 148 8.99 4.06 -11.75
C ASP A 148 9.52 2.78 -12.41
N LEU A 149 9.38 1.65 -11.73
CA LEU A 149 9.76 0.34 -12.27
C LEU A 149 8.88 -0.07 -13.46
N GLU A 150 7.57 0.16 -13.39
CA GLU A 150 6.64 -0.06 -14.49
C GLU A 150 7.02 0.80 -15.71
N ARG A 151 7.37 2.08 -15.50
CA ARG A 151 7.85 2.95 -16.57
C ARG A 151 9.09 2.37 -17.25
N GLN A 152 10.06 1.90 -16.47
CA GLN A 152 11.29 1.27 -17.00
C GLN A 152 10.96 0.02 -17.84
N ILE A 153 10.08 -0.85 -17.35
CA ILE A 153 9.64 -2.04 -18.10
C ILE A 153 9.00 -1.63 -19.43
N VAL A 154 8.10 -0.64 -19.41
CA VAL A 154 7.44 -0.15 -20.63
C VAL A 154 8.45 0.42 -21.62
N GLU A 155 9.44 1.19 -21.17
CA GLU A 155 10.50 1.72 -22.04
C GLU A 155 11.28 0.59 -22.74
N VAL A 156 11.65 -0.47 -22.01
CA VAL A 156 12.32 -1.64 -22.58
C VAL A 156 11.45 -2.33 -23.62
N LEU A 157 10.17 -2.55 -23.31
CA LEU A 157 9.24 -3.21 -24.25
C LEU A 157 9.00 -2.35 -25.50
N VAL A 158 8.95 -1.03 -25.38
CA VAL A 158 8.82 -0.12 -26.53
C VAL A 158 10.08 -0.15 -27.40
N ASP A 159 11.28 -0.17 -26.81
CA ASP A 159 12.52 -0.33 -27.58
C ASP A 159 12.56 -1.68 -28.33
N GLN A 160 12.11 -2.76 -27.67
CA GLN A 160 11.96 -4.07 -28.27
C GLN A 160 11.03 -4.05 -29.49
N GLN A 161 9.85 -3.43 -29.33
CA GLN A 161 8.86 -3.29 -30.40
C GLN A 161 9.40 -2.48 -31.59
N LYS A 162 10.09 -1.37 -31.32
CA LYS A 162 10.73 -0.55 -32.38
C LYS A 162 11.73 -1.36 -33.19
N LYS A 163 12.56 -2.19 -32.52
CA LYS A 163 13.53 -3.07 -33.19
C LYS A 163 12.83 -4.12 -34.05
N LEU A 164 11.78 -4.76 -33.53
CA LEU A 164 11.00 -5.72 -34.31
C LEU A 164 10.35 -5.09 -35.54
N LEU A 165 9.76 -3.90 -35.40
CA LEU A 165 9.19 -3.16 -36.52
C LEU A 165 10.23 -2.80 -37.58
N ALA A 166 11.46 -2.45 -37.18
CA ALA A 166 12.55 -2.21 -38.12
C ALA A 166 12.90 -3.47 -38.92
N ILE A 167 13.02 -4.63 -38.25
CA ILE A 167 13.30 -5.91 -38.91
C ILE A 167 12.15 -6.31 -39.87
N LEU A 168 10.90 -6.14 -39.45
CA LEU A 168 9.72 -6.42 -40.29
C LEU A 168 9.65 -5.48 -41.51
N THR A 169 9.98 -4.20 -41.33
CA THR A 169 10.02 -3.23 -42.42
C THR A 169 11.09 -3.61 -43.45
N ASP A 170 12.27 -4.02 -42.99
CA ASP A 170 13.35 -4.46 -43.86
C ASP A 170 13.03 -5.79 -44.56
N ALA A 171 12.40 -6.74 -43.87
CA ALA A 171 11.87 -7.97 -44.46
C ALA A 171 10.85 -7.68 -45.57
N GLY A 172 9.92 -6.75 -45.31
CA GLY A 172 8.91 -6.32 -46.28
C GLY A 172 9.53 -5.68 -47.53
N ARG A 173 10.58 -4.85 -47.36
CA ARG A 173 11.32 -4.25 -48.49
C ARG A 173 12.03 -5.31 -49.34
N SER A 174 12.75 -6.27 -48.72
CA SER A 174 13.37 -7.38 -49.46
C SER A 174 12.35 -8.21 -50.23
N ALA A 175 11.19 -8.47 -49.64
CA ALA A 175 10.10 -9.20 -50.30
C ALA A 175 9.58 -8.48 -51.56
N VAL A 176 9.40 -7.15 -51.47
CA VAL A 176 8.97 -6.33 -52.61
C VAL A 176 10.03 -6.31 -53.71
N MET A 177 11.31 -6.10 -53.36
CA MET A 177 12.41 -6.10 -54.32
C MET A 177 12.54 -7.43 -55.06
N TYR A 178 12.42 -8.56 -54.35
CA TYR A 178 12.42 -9.88 -54.99
C TYR A 178 11.24 -10.06 -55.95
N ARG A 179 10.03 -9.67 -55.52
CA ARG A 179 8.83 -9.73 -56.37
C ARG A 179 8.98 -8.90 -57.65
N ASP A 180 9.58 -7.73 -57.54
CA ASP A 180 9.77 -6.83 -58.69
C ASP A 180 10.92 -7.30 -59.60
N SER A 181 11.92 -8.02 -59.07
CA SER A 181 12.97 -8.70 -59.87
C SER A 181 12.52 -9.95 -60.64
N GLN A 182 11.34 -10.49 -60.29
CA GLN A 182 10.73 -11.66 -60.93
C GLN A 182 9.79 -11.30 -62.11
N LYS A 183 9.50 -10.01 -62.29
CA LYS A 183 8.71 -9.46 -63.41
C LYS A 183 9.62 -9.08 -64.57
#